data_AF-A0A2A5M4Q9-F1
#
_entry.id   AF-A0A2A5M4Q9-F1
#
_cell.length_a   1.000
_cell.length_b   1.000
_cell.length_c   1.000
_cell.angle_alpha   90.00
_cell.angle_beta   90.00
_cell.angle_gamma   90.00
#
_symmetry.space_group_name_H-M   'P 1'
#
loop_
_entity.id
_entity.type
_entity.pdbx_description
1 polymer ?
#
loop_
_entity_poly.entity_id
_entity_poly.type
_entity_poly.pdbx_seq_one_letter_code
_entity_poly.pdbx_strand_id
1 'polypeptide(L)'
;LGGIVAYIIYSYIDKKILKPSEKLNDDLKNIKKERKKFKEEYFLNLKTKSQEEQIKELSAIALDEEEQENNFYRNKMKEFKDQEKDIDIYSILKTHMPIIACIAAAIISAMFLFKGLNNVSTLDILQNFWIIGIIGTISYVVTFAIVKIVKKTELNKTTDRIFSWFQIFTASSFAFSHGANDIANAIGPFAAILDVLKNGTINATSPVPFAALAMFGVALVVGLWFLGKEVITTVGSKLATIRPTTGFSAELGASIVILLATQFGIPVSST
;
A
#
# COMPACT_ATOMS: atom_id res chain seq x y z
N LEU A 1 -10.64 1.02 -20.03
CA LEU A 1 -11.27 0.38 -18.86
C LEU A 1 -10.39 0.47 -17.61
N GLY A 2 -9.12 0.05 -17.67
CA GLY A 2 -8.20 0.03 -16.51
C GLY A 2 -8.05 1.38 -15.79
N GLY A 3 -7.90 2.47 -16.54
CA GLY A 3 -7.84 3.83 -15.97
C GLY A 3 -9.09 4.25 -15.20
N ILE A 4 -10.29 3.81 -15.61
CA ILE A 4 -11.54 4.09 -14.90
C ILE A 4 -11.58 3.33 -13.58
N VAL A 5 -11.22 2.04 -13.59
CA VAL A 5 -11.17 1.20 -12.38
C VAL A 5 -10.12 1.75 -11.41
N ALA A 6 -8.93 2.09 -11.91
CA ALA A 6 -7.87 2.71 -11.11
C ALA A 6 -8.32 4.05 -10.51
N TYR A 7 -9.03 4.88 -11.28
CA TYR A 7 -9.60 6.13 -10.79
C TYR A 7 -10.63 5.91 -9.69
N ILE A 8 -11.50 4.90 -9.80
CA ILE A 8 -12.47 4.56 -8.76
C ILE A 8 -11.77 4.11 -7.48
N ILE A 9 -10.77 3.22 -7.58
CA ILE A 9 -9.97 2.75 -6.45
C ILE A 9 -9.27 3.93 -5.78
N TYR A 10 -8.59 4.77 -6.56
CA TYR A 10 -7.91 5.94 -6.05
C TYR A 10 -8.88 6.94 -5.41
N SER A 11 -10.03 7.19 -6.03
CA SER A 11 -11.06 8.11 -5.50
C SER A 11 -11.59 7.63 -4.15
N TYR A 12 -11.72 6.32 -3.95
CA TYR A 12 -12.06 5.74 -2.65
C TYR A 12 -10.96 6.01 -1.62
N ILE A 13 -9.70 5.71 -1.96
CA ILE A 13 -8.53 5.95 -1.08
C ILE A 13 -8.42 7.44 -0.72
N ASP A 14 -8.54 8.32 -1.70
CA ASP A 14 -8.46 9.77 -1.51
C ASP A 14 -9.55 10.29 -0.58
N LYS A 15 -10.82 9.92 -0.82
CA LYS A 15 -11.96 10.40 -0.04
C LYS A 15 -12.06 9.80 1.36
N LYS A 16 -11.70 8.52 1.53
CA LYS A 16 -11.88 7.80 2.80
C LYS A 16 -10.65 7.75 3.67
N ILE A 17 -9.46 7.87 3.08
CA ILE A 17 -8.20 7.78 3.83
C ILE A 17 -7.45 9.10 3.75
N LEU A 18 -7.02 9.54 2.57
CA LEU A 18 -6.03 10.63 2.46
C LEU A 18 -6.56 11.97 2.96
N LYS A 19 -7.70 12.45 2.42
CA LYS A 19 -8.27 13.75 2.82
C LYS A 19 -8.67 13.82 4.30
N PRO A 20 -9.38 12.82 4.87
CA PRO A 20 -9.68 12.82 6.30
C PRO A 20 -8.42 12.77 7.18
N SER A 21 -7.43 11.96 6.78
CA SER A 21 -6.15 11.83 7.47
C SER A 21 -5.38 13.15 7.48
N GLU A 22 -5.32 13.84 6.35
CA GLU A 22 -4.66 15.14 6.22
C GLU A 22 -5.33 16.20 7.11
N LYS A 23 -6.67 16.27 7.08
CA LYS A 23 -7.44 17.17 7.94
C LYS A 23 -7.16 16.93 9.42
N LEU A 24 -7.21 15.68 9.88
CA LEU A 24 -6.91 15.33 11.28
C LEU A 24 -5.47 15.66 11.68
N ASN A 25 -4.52 15.50 10.76
CA ASN A 25 -3.12 15.85 11.00
C ASN A 25 -2.92 17.37 11.10
N ASP A 26 -3.63 18.15 10.28
CA ASP A 26 -3.59 19.60 10.35
C ASP A 26 -4.28 20.15 11.60
N ASP A 27 -5.41 19.57 12.01
CA ASP A 27 -6.07 19.87 13.29
C ASP A 27 -5.12 19.60 14.49
N LEU A 28 -4.42 18.45 14.48
CA LEU A 28 -3.39 18.14 15.49
C LEU A 28 -2.24 19.15 15.49
N LYS A 29 -1.76 19.56 14.32
CA LYS A 29 -0.69 20.58 14.22
C LYS A 29 -1.16 21.92 14.75
N ASN A 30 -2.40 22.31 14.47
CA ASN A 30 -2.99 23.56 14.96
C ASN A 30 -3.08 23.55 16.48
N ILE A 31 -3.59 22.48 17.10
CA ILE A 31 -3.64 22.34 18.56
C ILE A 31 -2.23 22.40 19.17
N LYS A 32 -1.24 21.71 18.58
CA LYS A 32 0.15 21.77 19.04
C LYS A 32 0.73 23.18 18.95
N LYS A 33 0.38 23.93 17.92
CA LYS A 33 0.80 25.32 17.70
C LYS A 33 0.13 26.25 18.72
N GLU A 34 -1.16 26.09 18.97
CA GLU A 34 -1.91 26.83 20.00
C GLU A 34 -1.37 26.56 21.39
N ARG A 35 -1.13 25.29 21.75
CA ARG A 35 -0.49 24.91 23.01
C ARG A 35 0.87 25.58 23.18
N LYS A 36 1.68 25.62 22.12
CA LYS A 36 2.99 26.27 22.14
C LYS A 36 2.86 27.79 22.34
N LYS A 37 1.98 28.45 21.57
CA LYS A 37 1.70 29.88 21.71
C LYS A 37 1.22 30.24 23.11
N PHE A 38 0.24 29.49 23.63
CA PHE A 38 -0.26 29.69 24.99
C PHE A 38 0.86 29.58 26.03
N LYS A 39 1.75 28.58 25.89
CA LYS A 39 2.90 28.43 26.79
C LYS A 39 3.82 29.66 26.71
N GLU A 40 4.14 30.14 25.51
CA GLU A 40 5.00 31.31 25.32
C GLU A 40 4.37 32.59 25.89
N GLU A 41 3.10 32.85 25.61
CA GLU A 41 2.34 34.00 26.12
C GLU A 41 2.21 33.97 27.64
N TYR A 42 1.94 32.79 28.22
CA TYR A 42 1.84 32.62 29.66
C TYR A 42 3.14 32.98 30.37
N PHE A 43 4.29 32.45 29.89
CA PHE A 43 5.59 32.78 30.49
C PHE A 43 6.03 34.23 30.23
N LEU A 44 5.60 34.85 29.13
CA LEU A 44 5.85 36.26 28.88
C LEU A 44 5.09 37.15 29.88
N ASN A 45 3.79 36.87 30.08
CA ASN A 45 2.96 37.55 31.07
C ASN A 45 3.48 37.32 32.50
N LEU A 46 4.01 36.12 32.78
CA LEU A 46 4.62 35.82 34.08
C LEU A 46 5.80 36.75 34.37
N LYS A 47 6.68 36.98 33.38
CA LYS A 47 7.87 37.85 33.51
C LYS A 47 7.51 39.31 33.80
N THR A 48 6.31 39.76 33.46
CA THR A 48 5.83 41.12 33.74
C THR A 48 5.24 41.30 35.14
N LYS A 49 4.97 40.21 35.88
CA LYS A 49 4.44 40.25 37.26
C LYS A 49 5.54 40.49 38.30
N SER A 50 5.13 40.84 39.52
CA SER A 50 6.03 41.00 40.68
C SER A 50 6.79 39.70 41.01
N GLN A 51 7.97 39.80 41.60
CA GLN A 51 8.80 38.62 41.95
C GLN A 51 8.10 37.65 42.91
N GLU A 52 7.32 38.16 43.87
CA GLU A 52 6.55 37.32 44.79
C GLU A 52 5.47 36.51 44.06
N GLU A 53 4.79 37.13 43.09
CA GLU A 53 3.78 36.47 42.27
C GLU A 53 4.39 35.43 41.32
N GLN A 54 5.57 35.72 40.75
CA GLN A 54 6.32 34.77 39.92
C GLN A 54 6.71 33.52 40.71
N ILE A 55 7.25 33.69 41.92
CA ILE A 55 7.67 32.57 42.79
C ILE A 55 6.45 31.75 43.21
N LYS A 56 5.32 32.40 43.51
CA LYS A 56 4.07 31.72 43.88
C LYS A 56 3.49 30.89 42.73
N GLU A 57 3.45 31.42 41.51
CA GLU A 57 2.93 30.68 40.35
C GLU A 57 3.89 29.57 39.89
N LEU A 58 5.21 29.80 39.90
CA LEU A 58 6.18 28.77 39.51
C LEU A 58 6.25 27.63 40.51
N SER A 59 6.18 27.92 41.81
CA SER A 59 6.11 26.86 42.84
C SER A 59 4.83 26.05 42.73
N ALA A 60 3.69 26.69 42.42
CA ALA A 60 2.42 25.99 42.13
C ALA A 60 2.45 25.14 40.85
N ILE A 61 3.38 25.39 39.91
CA ILE A 61 3.60 24.55 38.73
C ILE A 61 4.54 23.37 39.05
N ALA A 62 5.48 23.55 39.98
CA ALA A 62 6.51 22.56 40.32
C ALA A 62 6.08 21.52 41.36
N LEU A 63 5.04 21.80 42.16
CA LEU A 63 4.52 20.88 43.19
C LEU A 63 3.64 19.76 42.58
N ASP A 64 3.69 18.59 43.22
CA ASP A 64 3.13 17.31 42.74
C ASP A 64 1.60 17.30 42.56
N GLU A 65 1.10 16.29 41.83
CA GLU A 65 -0.25 16.16 41.26
C GLU A 65 -1.43 16.22 42.24
N GLU A 66 -1.21 16.02 43.54
CA GLU A 66 -2.29 15.75 44.49
C GLU A 66 -2.84 16.99 45.24
N GLU A 67 -2.18 18.16 45.20
CA GLU A 67 -2.55 19.27 46.12
C GLU A 67 -3.33 20.46 45.54
N GLN A 68 -3.47 20.66 44.22
CA GLN A 68 -4.26 21.80 43.71
C GLN A 68 -4.98 21.57 42.37
N GLU A 69 -6.31 21.41 42.43
CA GLU A 69 -7.27 21.47 41.30
C GLU A 69 -7.34 22.86 40.61
N ASN A 70 -6.81 23.92 41.22
CA ASN A 70 -7.04 25.31 40.83
C ASN A 70 -5.93 25.99 40.01
N ASN A 71 -4.92 25.26 39.52
CA ASN A 71 -3.88 25.87 38.68
C ASN A 71 -4.37 26.07 37.23
N PHE A 72 -4.68 27.31 36.87
CA PHE A 72 -5.16 27.70 35.53
C PHE A 72 -4.27 27.19 34.39
N TYR A 73 -2.93 27.33 34.52
CA TYR A 73 -1.98 26.86 33.50
C TYR A 73 -2.06 25.34 33.33
N ARG A 74 -2.11 24.59 34.43
CA ARG A 74 -2.17 23.13 34.42
C ARG A 74 -3.48 22.63 33.80
N ASN A 75 -4.60 23.26 34.14
CA ASN A 75 -5.91 22.95 33.57
C ASN A 75 -5.96 23.22 32.07
N LYS A 76 -5.44 24.37 31.61
CA LYS A 76 -5.29 24.67 30.17
C LYS A 76 -4.38 23.67 29.46
N MET A 77 -3.28 23.25 30.07
CA MET A 77 -2.39 22.22 29.48
C MET A 77 -3.04 20.85 29.40
N LYS A 78 -3.84 20.48 30.40
CA LYS A 78 -4.63 19.25 30.40
C LYS A 78 -5.68 19.29 29.29
N GLU A 79 -6.39 20.41 29.13
CA GLU A 79 -7.35 20.64 28.04
C GLU A 79 -6.71 20.43 26.67
N PHE A 80 -5.56 21.05 26.38
CA PHE A 80 -4.85 20.81 25.11
C PHE A 80 -4.39 19.36 24.94
N LYS A 81 -3.96 18.68 26.00
CA LYS A 81 -3.58 17.26 25.95
C LYS A 81 -4.77 16.35 25.67
N ASP A 82 -5.93 16.68 26.22
CA ASP A 82 -7.15 15.90 26.01
C ASP A 82 -7.72 16.15 24.60
N GLN A 83 -7.69 17.40 24.10
CA GLN A 83 -7.94 17.71 22.69
C GLN A 83 -6.98 16.96 21.74
N GLU A 84 -5.70 16.83 22.08
CA GLU A 84 -4.74 16.02 21.30
C GLU A 84 -5.07 14.52 21.32
N LYS A 85 -5.69 14.00 22.39
CA LYS A 85 -6.08 12.58 22.50
C LYS A 85 -7.38 12.27 21.78
N ASP A 86 -8.33 13.20 21.78
CA ASP A 86 -9.64 13.06 21.15
C ASP A 86 -9.53 12.94 19.62
N ILE A 87 -8.48 13.51 19.04
CA ILE A 87 -8.16 13.30 17.63
C ILE A 87 -7.59 11.88 17.45
N ASP A 88 -8.45 10.89 17.24
CA ASP A 88 -8.03 9.55 16.80
C ASP A 88 -7.70 9.53 15.30
N ILE A 89 -6.50 10.01 15.00
CA ILE A 89 -5.93 10.05 13.66
C ILE A 89 -5.86 8.64 13.02
N TYR A 90 -5.80 7.58 13.83
CA TYR A 90 -5.52 6.22 13.38
C TYR A 90 -6.77 5.35 13.20
N SER A 91 -7.93 5.77 13.73
CA SER A 91 -9.20 5.05 13.56
C SER A 91 -9.56 4.80 12.09
N ILE A 92 -9.33 5.81 11.24
CA ILE A 92 -9.58 5.75 9.79
C ILE A 92 -8.69 4.70 9.13
N LEU A 93 -7.40 4.68 9.46
CA LEU A 93 -6.45 3.70 8.95
C LEU A 93 -6.80 2.27 9.40
N LYS A 94 -7.14 2.08 10.67
CA LYS A 94 -7.53 0.77 11.23
C LYS A 94 -8.76 0.19 10.54
N THR A 95 -9.67 1.05 10.12
CA THR A 95 -10.92 0.62 9.48
C THR A 95 -10.70 0.34 8.00
N HIS A 96 -10.05 1.25 7.27
CA HIS A 96 -10.00 1.16 5.80
C HIS A 96 -8.79 0.37 5.26
N MET A 97 -7.62 0.43 5.89
CA MET A 97 -6.42 -0.28 5.38
C MET A 97 -6.61 -1.79 5.28
N PRO A 98 -7.14 -2.48 6.31
CA PRO A 98 -7.31 -3.94 6.25
C PRO A 98 -8.32 -4.36 5.19
N ILE A 99 -9.38 -3.58 4.98
CA ILE A 99 -10.39 -3.84 3.95
C ILE A 99 -9.76 -3.75 2.55
N ILE A 100 -8.97 -2.71 2.29
CA ILE A 100 -8.25 -2.56 1.01
C ILE A 100 -7.27 -3.71 0.80
N ALA A 101 -6.50 -4.08 1.83
CA ALA A 101 -5.55 -5.18 1.76
C ALA A 101 -6.24 -6.53 1.47
N CYS A 102 -7.40 -6.77 2.08
CA CYS A 102 -8.21 -7.96 1.83
C CYS A 102 -8.66 -8.03 0.37
N ILE A 103 -9.25 -6.95 -0.15
CA ILE A 103 -9.73 -6.88 -1.53
C ILE A 103 -8.57 -7.04 -2.51
N ALA A 104 -7.45 -6.36 -2.26
CA ALA A 104 -6.27 -6.44 -3.12
C ALA A 104 -5.68 -7.85 -3.15
N ALA A 105 -5.50 -8.47 -1.99
CA ALA A 105 -4.98 -9.83 -1.88
C ALA A 105 -5.93 -10.84 -2.54
N ALA A 106 -7.25 -10.66 -2.42
CA ALA A 106 -8.22 -11.50 -3.10
C ALA A 106 -8.12 -11.41 -4.62
N ILE A 107 -8.01 -10.18 -5.17
CA ILE A 107 -7.86 -9.95 -6.62
C ILE A 107 -6.54 -10.54 -7.13
N ILE A 108 -5.43 -10.28 -6.44
CA ILE A 108 -4.12 -10.86 -6.78
C ILE A 108 -4.19 -12.39 -6.77
N SER A 109 -4.75 -12.98 -5.71
CA SER A 109 -4.87 -14.44 -5.60
C SER A 109 -5.72 -15.02 -6.72
N ALA A 110 -6.82 -14.35 -7.08
CA ALA A 110 -7.64 -14.72 -8.21
C ALA A 110 -6.86 -14.67 -9.53
N MET A 111 -6.07 -13.63 -9.77
CA MET A 111 -5.21 -13.56 -10.95
C MET A 111 -4.20 -14.72 -11.01
N PHE A 112 -3.58 -15.07 -9.89
CA PHE A 112 -2.66 -16.21 -9.85
C PHE A 112 -3.38 -17.52 -10.16
N LEU A 113 -4.51 -17.78 -9.52
CA LEU A 113 -5.22 -19.06 -9.68
C LEU A 113 -5.86 -19.22 -11.06
N PHE A 114 -6.54 -18.19 -11.57
CA PHE A 114 -7.30 -18.26 -12.83
C PHE A 114 -6.49 -17.90 -14.08
N LYS A 115 -5.28 -17.38 -13.94
CA LYS A 115 -4.42 -17.04 -15.09
C LYS A 115 -3.03 -17.66 -14.95
N GLY A 116 -2.37 -17.43 -13.82
CA GLY A 116 -0.98 -17.86 -13.60
C GLY A 116 -0.79 -19.38 -13.45
N LEU A 117 -1.74 -20.06 -12.78
CA LEU A 117 -1.63 -21.47 -12.41
C LEU A 117 -2.60 -22.39 -13.16
N ASN A 118 -3.32 -21.89 -14.17
CA ASN A 118 -4.28 -22.70 -14.95
C ASN A 118 -3.69 -24.01 -15.48
N ASN A 119 -2.39 -24.05 -15.78
CA ASN A 119 -1.70 -25.22 -16.34
C ASN A 119 -1.03 -26.12 -15.28
N VAL A 120 -1.02 -25.71 -14.01
CA VAL A 120 -0.29 -26.41 -12.93
C VAL A 120 -1.24 -27.01 -11.89
N SER A 121 -2.37 -26.35 -11.62
CA SER A 121 -3.29 -26.75 -10.57
C SER A 121 -4.65 -27.14 -11.12
N THR A 122 -4.97 -28.44 -11.12
CA THR A 122 -6.32 -28.98 -11.34
C THR A 122 -7.17 -28.81 -10.07
N LEU A 123 -7.26 -27.60 -9.56
CA LEU A 123 -8.07 -27.29 -8.38
C LEU A 123 -9.52 -27.08 -8.81
N ASP A 124 -10.44 -27.60 -8.00
CA ASP A 124 -11.87 -27.35 -8.21
C ASP A 124 -12.20 -25.87 -7.99
N ILE A 125 -13.26 -25.38 -8.66
CA ILE A 125 -13.72 -23.99 -8.58
C ILE A 125 -13.97 -23.61 -7.12
N LEU A 126 -14.56 -24.52 -6.34
CA LEU A 126 -14.83 -24.29 -4.92
C LEU A 126 -13.53 -24.13 -4.11
N GLN A 127 -12.52 -24.94 -4.39
CA GLN A 127 -11.21 -24.85 -3.72
C GLN A 127 -10.51 -23.51 -4.01
N ASN A 128 -10.62 -23.01 -5.25
CA ASN A 128 -10.06 -21.71 -5.63
C ASN A 128 -10.70 -20.57 -4.82
N PHE A 129 -12.03 -20.54 -4.70
CA PHE A 129 -12.71 -19.54 -3.88
C PHE A 129 -12.32 -19.61 -2.39
N TRP A 130 -12.17 -20.83 -1.85
CA TRP A 130 -11.69 -21.02 -0.48
C TRP A 130 -10.29 -20.47 -0.25
N ILE A 131 -9.35 -20.75 -1.16
CA ILE A 131 -7.97 -20.24 -1.08
C ILE A 131 -7.96 -18.70 -1.14
N ILE A 132 -8.72 -18.11 -2.06
CA ILE A 132 -8.87 -16.64 -2.18
C ILE A 132 -9.40 -16.05 -0.86
N GLY A 133 -10.42 -16.66 -0.27
CA GLY A 133 -11.01 -16.22 1.00
C GLY A 133 -10.02 -16.29 2.16
N ILE A 134 -9.23 -17.36 2.26
CA ILE A 134 -8.20 -17.54 3.29
C ILE A 134 -7.11 -16.47 3.14
N ILE A 135 -6.57 -16.28 1.92
CA ILE A 135 -5.52 -15.28 1.68
C ILE A 135 -6.03 -13.87 1.96
N GLY A 136 -7.26 -13.53 1.55
CA GLY A 136 -7.89 -12.25 1.85
C GLY A 136 -8.03 -12.02 3.36
N THR A 137 -8.48 -13.03 4.11
CA THR A 137 -8.63 -12.95 5.56
C THR A 137 -7.29 -12.79 6.27
N ILE A 138 -6.27 -13.54 5.86
CA ILE A 138 -4.91 -13.39 6.40
C ILE A 138 -4.38 -11.98 6.13
N SER A 139 -4.54 -11.48 4.90
CA SER A 139 -4.16 -10.11 4.51
C SER A 139 -4.84 -9.05 5.39
N TYR A 140 -6.14 -9.23 5.66
CA TYR A 140 -6.89 -8.37 6.57
C TYR A 140 -6.28 -8.37 7.98
N VAL A 141 -6.11 -9.55 8.59
CA VAL A 141 -5.61 -9.69 9.97
C VAL A 141 -4.19 -9.14 10.11
N VAL A 142 -3.30 -9.46 9.17
CA VAL A 142 -1.91 -8.98 9.15
C VAL A 142 -1.89 -7.46 9.04
N THR A 143 -2.65 -6.88 8.11
CA THR A 143 -2.70 -5.42 7.93
C THR A 143 -3.28 -4.73 9.17
N PHE A 144 -4.32 -5.30 9.77
CA PHE A 144 -4.90 -4.78 11.01
C PHE A 144 -3.89 -4.79 12.17
N ALA A 145 -3.14 -5.89 12.32
CA ALA A 145 -2.08 -5.99 13.31
C ALA A 145 -0.96 -4.97 13.06
N ILE A 146 -0.51 -4.81 11.81
CA ILE A 146 0.51 -3.81 11.43
C ILE A 146 0.04 -2.40 11.81
N VAL A 147 -1.17 -2.01 11.41
CA VAL A 147 -1.72 -0.67 11.71
C VAL A 147 -1.85 -0.43 13.22
N LYS A 148 -2.11 -1.48 14.01
CA LYS A 148 -2.17 -1.40 15.48
C LYS A 148 -0.79 -1.23 16.13
N ILE A 149 0.26 -1.84 15.55
CA ILE A 149 1.64 -1.82 16.09
C ILE A 149 2.38 -0.54 15.69
N VAL A 150 2.07 0.05 14.53
CA VAL A 150 2.76 1.25 14.06
C VAL A 150 2.58 2.40 15.08
N LYS A 151 3.71 2.88 15.61
CA LYS A 151 3.77 3.98 16.58
C LYS A 151 3.07 5.23 16.03
N LYS A 152 2.44 5.99 16.93
CA LYS A 152 1.76 7.29 16.70
C LYS A 152 2.71 8.38 16.18
N THR A 153 3.31 8.16 15.03
CA THR A 153 4.26 9.05 14.36
C THR A 153 3.53 9.82 13.25
N GLU A 154 4.23 10.56 12.40
CA GLU A 154 3.57 11.33 11.33
C GLU A 154 2.71 10.45 10.42
N LEU A 155 1.41 10.74 10.41
CA LEU A 155 0.37 9.94 9.75
C LEU A 155 0.63 9.72 8.26
N ASN A 156 0.97 10.78 7.55
CA ASN A 156 1.18 10.73 6.09
C ASN A 156 2.30 9.75 5.72
N LYS A 157 3.39 9.74 6.50
CA LYS A 157 4.51 8.80 6.31
C LYS A 157 4.09 7.36 6.57
N THR A 158 3.25 7.13 7.58
CA THR A 158 2.68 5.81 7.87
C THR A 158 1.81 5.31 6.72
N THR A 159 0.90 6.16 6.22
CA THR A 159 0.02 5.84 5.10
C THR A 159 0.81 5.49 3.85
N ASP A 160 1.77 6.35 3.46
CA ASP A 160 2.62 6.11 2.30
C ASP A 160 3.42 4.81 2.45
N ARG A 161 3.96 4.53 3.63
CA ARG A 161 4.72 3.31 3.89
C ARG A 161 3.87 2.04 3.78
N ILE A 162 2.64 2.06 4.28
CA ILE A 162 1.70 0.91 4.15
C ILE A 162 1.37 0.70 2.67
N PHE A 163 1.03 1.76 1.94
CA PHE A 163 0.75 1.65 0.51
C PHE A 163 1.97 1.24 -0.31
N SER A 164 3.20 1.63 0.08
CA SER A 164 4.42 1.13 -0.57
C SER A 164 4.53 -0.39 -0.45
N TRP A 165 4.21 -0.95 0.73
CA TRP A 165 4.17 -2.40 0.89
C TRP A 165 3.09 -3.05 0.02
N PHE A 166 1.88 -2.50 0.01
CA PHE A 166 0.83 -3.00 -0.89
C PHE A 166 1.25 -2.95 -2.35
N GLN A 167 1.88 -1.86 -2.77
CA GLN A 167 2.39 -1.69 -4.13
C GLN A 167 3.47 -2.73 -4.46
N ILE A 168 4.39 -3.02 -3.54
CA ILE A 168 5.41 -4.05 -3.77
C ILE A 168 4.76 -5.41 -4.05
N PHE A 169 3.70 -5.77 -3.32
CA PHE A 169 2.97 -7.02 -3.54
C PHE A 169 2.18 -7.03 -4.85
N THR A 170 1.44 -5.97 -5.18
CA THR A 170 0.72 -5.85 -6.46
C THR A 170 1.70 -5.85 -7.65
N ALA A 171 2.80 -5.10 -7.57
CA ALA A 171 3.81 -5.03 -8.62
C ALA A 171 4.51 -6.38 -8.82
N SER A 172 4.85 -7.08 -7.74
CA SER A 172 5.45 -8.42 -7.83
C SER A 172 4.50 -9.44 -8.46
N SER A 173 3.22 -9.40 -8.08
CA SER A 173 2.17 -10.21 -8.70
C SER A 173 2.05 -9.93 -10.20
N PHE A 174 2.02 -8.65 -10.57
CA PHE A 174 1.91 -8.23 -11.95
C PHE A 174 3.13 -8.67 -12.77
N ALA A 175 4.34 -8.49 -12.23
CA ALA A 175 5.59 -8.93 -12.84
C ALA A 175 5.63 -10.46 -13.05
N PHE A 176 5.13 -11.24 -12.08
CA PHE A 176 5.04 -12.70 -12.23
C PHE A 176 4.09 -13.10 -13.36
N SER A 177 2.85 -12.58 -13.36
CA SER A 177 1.86 -12.95 -14.37
C SER A 177 2.27 -12.51 -15.78
N HIS A 178 2.86 -11.33 -15.90
CA HIS A 178 3.32 -10.81 -17.18
C HIS A 178 4.58 -11.52 -17.67
N GLY A 179 5.55 -11.76 -16.78
CA GLY A 179 6.78 -12.47 -17.11
C GLY A 179 6.52 -13.92 -17.55
N ALA A 180 5.57 -14.62 -16.93
CA ALA A 180 5.17 -15.96 -17.36
C ALA A 180 4.64 -15.98 -18.81
N ASN A 181 3.83 -14.97 -19.17
CA ASN A 181 3.32 -14.81 -20.54
C ASN A 181 4.44 -14.44 -21.53
N ASP A 182 5.35 -13.56 -21.14
CA ASP A 182 6.44 -13.10 -22.01
C ASP A 182 7.44 -14.24 -22.30
N ILE A 183 7.74 -15.08 -21.31
CA ILE A 183 8.54 -16.29 -21.51
C ILE A 183 7.86 -17.24 -22.51
N ALA A 184 6.54 -17.45 -22.40
CA ALA A 184 5.79 -18.31 -23.32
C ALA A 184 5.89 -17.81 -24.78
N ASN A 185 5.79 -16.49 -24.99
CA ASN A 185 5.94 -15.88 -26.31
C ASN A 185 7.36 -16.03 -26.87
N ALA A 186 8.39 -15.96 -26.03
CA ALA A 186 9.78 -16.10 -26.46
C ALA A 186 10.18 -17.56 -26.73
N ILE A 187 9.75 -18.49 -25.87
CA ILE A 187 10.14 -19.90 -25.95
C ILE A 187 9.32 -20.71 -26.95
N GLY A 188 8.08 -20.31 -27.25
CA GLY A 188 7.17 -21.02 -28.15
C GLY A 188 7.78 -21.34 -29.52
N PRO A 189 8.33 -20.34 -30.25
CA PRO A 189 9.01 -20.58 -31.52
C PRO A 189 10.24 -21.49 -31.38
N PHE A 190 11.02 -21.32 -30.32
CA PHE A 190 12.19 -22.17 -30.05
C PHE A 190 11.81 -23.63 -29.79
N ALA A 191 10.74 -23.86 -29.02
CA ALA A 191 10.22 -25.19 -28.74
C ALA A 191 9.76 -25.90 -30.02
N ALA A 192 9.07 -25.18 -30.91
CA ALA A 192 8.65 -25.73 -32.20
C ALA A 192 9.86 -26.12 -33.08
N ILE A 193 10.91 -25.29 -33.13
CA ILE A 193 12.14 -25.61 -33.87
C ILE A 193 12.83 -26.84 -33.29
N LEU A 194 12.99 -26.91 -31.96
CA LEU A 194 13.63 -28.04 -31.29
C LEU A 194 12.86 -29.35 -31.53
N ASP A 195 11.54 -29.28 -31.54
CA ASP A 195 10.67 -30.44 -31.77
C ASP A 195 10.79 -30.96 -33.21
N VAL A 196 10.77 -30.06 -34.20
CA VAL A 196 10.99 -30.42 -35.62
C VAL A 196 12.39 -31.01 -35.83
N LEU A 197 13.43 -30.46 -35.19
CA LEU A 197 14.80 -31.01 -35.29
C LEU A 197 14.92 -32.41 -34.68
N LYS A 198 14.14 -32.71 -33.65
CA LYS A 198 14.18 -34.01 -32.96
C LYS A 198 13.31 -35.07 -33.65
N ASN A 199 12.13 -34.69 -34.11
CA ASN A 199 11.07 -35.61 -34.57
C ASN A 199 10.80 -35.53 -36.08
N GLY A 200 11.43 -34.59 -36.80
CA GLY A 200 11.29 -34.42 -38.25
C GLY A 200 9.90 -33.98 -38.72
N THR A 201 8.98 -33.68 -37.80
CA THR A 201 7.58 -33.36 -38.07
C THR A 201 7.12 -32.21 -37.18
N ILE A 202 6.14 -31.44 -37.64
CA ILE A 202 5.51 -30.37 -36.86
C ILE A 202 4.41 -31.00 -36.02
N ASN A 203 4.64 -31.20 -34.73
CA ASN A 203 3.61 -31.71 -33.83
C ASN A 203 2.68 -30.57 -33.37
N ALA A 204 1.43 -30.91 -33.05
CA ALA A 204 0.45 -29.96 -32.51
C ALA A 204 0.81 -29.44 -31.11
N THR A 205 1.67 -30.17 -30.37
CA THR A 205 2.16 -29.81 -29.05
C THR A 205 3.64 -30.15 -28.94
N SER A 206 4.49 -29.13 -28.79
CA SER A 206 5.91 -29.31 -28.50
C SER A 206 6.16 -29.14 -27.01
N PRO A 207 6.47 -30.21 -26.26
CA PRO A 207 6.82 -30.08 -24.86
C PRO A 207 8.13 -29.30 -24.71
N VAL A 208 8.09 -28.23 -23.92
CA VAL A 208 9.24 -27.37 -23.68
C VAL A 208 10.16 -28.00 -22.62
N PRO A 209 11.44 -28.26 -22.92
CA PRO A 209 12.37 -28.77 -21.92
C PRO A 209 12.56 -27.76 -20.78
N PHE A 210 12.56 -28.24 -19.53
CA PHE A 210 12.75 -27.39 -18.35
C PHE A 210 14.04 -26.56 -18.41
N ALA A 211 15.13 -27.12 -18.95
CA ALA A 211 16.40 -26.41 -19.12
C ALA A 211 16.27 -25.19 -20.05
N ALA A 212 15.46 -25.29 -21.11
CA ALA A 212 15.19 -24.17 -22.00
C ALA A 212 14.35 -23.10 -21.28
N LEU A 213 13.32 -23.51 -20.53
CA LEU A 213 12.50 -22.60 -19.73
C LEU A 213 13.32 -21.83 -18.70
N ALA A 214 14.22 -22.52 -17.98
CA ALA A 214 15.12 -21.92 -17.01
C ALA A 214 16.10 -20.94 -17.67
N MET A 215 16.68 -21.31 -18.82
CA MET A 215 17.59 -20.45 -19.57
C MET A 215 16.92 -19.16 -20.06
N PHE A 216 15.71 -19.24 -20.61
CA PHE A 216 14.94 -18.06 -21.01
C PHE A 216 14.52 -17.20 -19.81
N GLY A 217 14.20 -17.80 -18.66
CA GLY A 217 13.94 -17.07 -17.42
C GLY A 217 15.17 -16.27 -16.95
N VAL A 218 16.35 -16.88 -16.96
CA VAL A 218 17.61 -16.18 -16.64
C VAL A 218 17.89 -15.07 -17.65
N ALA A 219 17.71 -15.33 -18.95
CA ALA A 219 17.90 -14.33 -20.01
C ALA A 219 16.96 -13.13 -19.84
N LEU A 220 15.70 -13.34 -19.45
CA LEU A 220 14.76 -12.25 -19.15
C LEU A 220 15.25 -11.38 -17.99
N VAL A 221 15.67 -11.99 -16.88
CA VAL A 221 16.18 -11.25 -15.71
C VAL A 221 17.44 -10.46 -16.07
N VAL A 222 18.36 -11.07 -16.82
CA VAL A 222 19.58 -10.41 -17.31
C VAL A 222 19.23 -9.23 -18.22
N GLY A 223 18.33 -9.43 -19.19
CA GLY A 223 17.88 -8.35 -20.08
C GLY A 223 17.24 -7.18 -19.33
N LEU A 224 16.40 -7.47 -18.34
CA LEU A 224 15.79 -6.46 -17.48
C LEU A 224 16.83 -5.70 -16.66
N TRP A 225 17.85 -6.39 -16.13
CA TRP A 225 18.91 -5.76 -15.34
C TRP A 225 19.74 -4.77 -16.17
N PHE A 226 20.15 -5.15 -17.38
CA PHE A 226 21.03 -4.33 -18.20
C PHE A 226 20.28 -3.22 -18.96
N LEU A 227 19.14 -3.54 -19.58
CA LEU A 227 18.42 -2.64 -20.47
C LEU A 227 17.14 -2.05 -19.85
N GLY A 228 16.51 -2.77 -18.91
CA GLY A 228 15.23 -2.37 -18.33
C GLY A 228 15.29 -1.10 -17.48
N LYS A 229 16.43 -0.82 -16.83
CA LYS A 229 16.59 0.34 -15.94
C LYS A 229 16.27 1.67 -16.62
N GLU A 230 16.64 1.83 -17.90
CA GLU A 230 16.47 3.08 -18.64
C GLU A 230 15.00 3.30 -18.99
N VAL A 231 14.30 2.23 -19.38
CA VAL A 231 12.87 2.26 -19.67
C VAL A 231 12.07 2.54 -18.40
N ILE A 232 12.35 1.82 -17.31
CA ILE A 232 11.69 2.02 -16.01
C ILE A 232 11.87 3.46 -15.53
N THR A 233 13.10 4.00 -15.62
CA THR A 233 13.39 5.39 -15.22
C THR A 233 12.64 6.38 -16.10
N THR A 234 12.60 6.16 -17.42
CA THR A 234 11.94 7.06 -18.37
C THR A 234 10.42 7.07 -18.17
N VAL A 235 9.80 5.90 -18.06
CA VAL A 235 8.35 5.75 -17.81
C VAL A 235 7.98 6.33 -16.44
N GLY A 236 8.75 5.99 -15.40
CA GLY A 236 8.47 6.40 -14.02
C GLY A 236 8.72 7.88 -13.73
N SER A 237 9.57 8.56 -14.50
CA SER A 237 9.88 9.99 -14.30
C SER A 237 9.21 10.94 -15.30
N LYS A 238 9.01 10.52 -16.56
CA LYS A 238 8.54 11.42 -17.62
C LYS A 238 7.04 11.39 -17.88
N LEU A 239 6.33 10.32 -17.49
CA LEU A 239 4.89 10.19 -17.77
C LEU A 239 4.01 10.72 -16.64
N ALA A 240 4.29 10.36 -15.39
CA ALA A 240 3.52 10.82 -14.23
C ALA A 240 4.32 10.69 -12.93
N THR A 241 4.07 11.59 -11.98
CA THR A 241 4.59 11.48 -10.62
C THR A 241 3.84 10.38 -9.85
N ILE A 242 4.42 9.19 -9.78
CA ILE A 242 3.79 8.04 -9.12
C ILE A 242 4.04 8.09 -7.61
N ARG A 243 2.97 8.26 -6.84
CA ARG A 243 2.92 7.96 -5.40
C ARG A 243 2.53 6.50 -5.18
N PRO A 244 2.89 5.89 -4.03
CA PRO A 244 2.53 4.51 -3.73
C PRO A 244 1.03 4.21 -3.83
N THR A 245 0.18 5.15 -3.39
CA THR A 245 -1.28 5.08 -3.50
C THR A 245 -1.77 5.03 -4.96
N THR A 246 -1.21 5.87 -5.82
CA THR A 246 -1.55 5.92 -7.25
C THR A 246 -1.02 4.70 -8.00
N GLY A 247 0.19 4.22 -7.68
CA GLY A 247 0.78 3.02 -8.27
C GLY A 247 -0.02 1.78 -7.93
N PHE A 248 -0.31 1.57 -6.63
CA PHE A 248 -1.19 0.50 -6.17
C PHE A 248 -2.56 0.52 -6.86
N SER A 249 -3.17 1.70 -6.98
CA SER A 249 -4.49 1.84 -7.64
C SER A 249 -4.45 1.48 -9.13
N ALA A 250 -3.38 1.87 -9.82
CA ALA A 250 -3.16 1.55 -11.23
C ALA A 250 -2.94 0.05 -11.44
N GLU A 251 -2.06 -0.56 -10.65
CA GLU A 251 -1.72 -1.99 -10.71
C GLU A 251 -2.94 -2.86 -10.36
N LEU A 252 -3.68 -2.51 -9.32
CA LEU A 252 -4.91 -3.24 -8.95
C LEU A 252 -6.03 -3.04 -9.97
N GLY A 253 -6.17 -1.83 -10.52
CA GLY A 253 -7.14 -1.55 -11.58
C GLY A 253 -6.85 -2.34 -12.86
N ALA A 254 -5.58 -2.41 -13.28
CA ALA A 254 -5.15 -3.25 -14.39
C ALA A 254 -5.42 -4.74 -14.11
N SER A 255 -5.09 -5.19 -12.91
CA SER A 255 -5.32 -6.56 -12.44
C SER A 255 -6.78 -7.00 -12.56
N ILE A 256 -7.72 -6.17 -12.11
CA ILE A 256 -9.16 -6.44 -12.23
C ILE A 256 -9.58 -6.57 -13.69
N VAL A 257 -9.15 -5.64 -14.55
CA VAL A 257 -9.55 -5.65 -15.96
C VAL A 257 -8.98 -6.87 -16.69
N ILE A 258 -7.72 -7.23 -16.42
CA ILE A 258 -7.09 -8.42 -17.00
C ILE A 258 -7.80 -9.69 -16.52
N LEU A 259 -8.15 -9.78 -15.23
CA LEU A 259 -8.87 -10.92 -14.68
C LEU A 259 -10.24 -11.08 -15.35
N LEU A 260 -11.01 -9.99 -15.47
CA LEU A 260 -12.31 -10.01 -16.13
C LEU A 260 -12.19 -10.40 -17.61
N ALA A 261 -11.25 -9.81 -18.33
CA ALA A 261 -11.02 -10.14 -19.74
C ALA A 261 -10.64 -11.61 -19.94
N THR A 262 -9.78 -12.15 -19.06
CA THR A 262 -9.39 -13.57 -19.06
C THR A 262 -10.61 -14.47 -18.87
N GLN A 263 -11.50 -14.12 -17.94
CA GLN A 263 -12.72 -14.90 -17.69
C GLN A 263 -13.70 -14.89 -18.88
N PHE A 264 -13.74 -13.80 -19.64
CA PHE A 264 -14.55 -13.70 -20.87
C PHE A 264 -13.81 -14.21 -22.12
N GLY A 265 -12.58 -14.72 -21.99
CA GLY A 265 -11.78 -15.19 -23.13
C GLY A 265 -11.36 -14.08 -24.09
N ILE A 266 -11.38 -12.81 -23.65
CA ILE A 266 -11.01 -11.66 -24.47
C ILE A 266 -9.48 -11.47 -24.37
N PRO A 267 -8.73 -11.60 -25.48
CA PRO A 267 -7.30 -11.33 -25.47
C PRO A 267 -7.08 -9.84 -25.19
N VAL A 268 -6.30 -9.55 -24.14
CA VAL A 268 -5.96 -8.18 -23.73
C VAL A 268 -4.46 -8.00 -23.69
N SER A 269 -4.01 -6.85 -24.19
CA SER A 269 -2.66 -6.35 -23.97
C SER A 269 -2.52 -5.91 -22.53
N SER A 270 -1.43 -6.33 -21.88
CA SER A 270 -1.07 -5.96 -20.52
C SER A 270 -0.18 -4.71 -20.43
N THR A 271 0.36 -4.21 -21.55
CA THR A 271 0.88 -2.85 -21.72
C THR A 271 -0.22 -1.88 -22.10
#